data_AF-A0A7Y2H465-F1
#
_entry.id   AF-A0A7Y2H465-F1
#
_cell.length_a   1.000
_cell.length_b   1.000
_cell.length_c   1.000
_cell.angle_alpha   90.00
_cell.angle_beta   90.00
_cell.angle_gamma   90.00
#
_symmetry.space_group_name_H-M   'P 1'
#
loop_
_entity.id
_entity.type
_entity.pdbx_description
1 polymer ?
#
loop_
_entity_poly.entity_id
_entity_poly.type
_entity_poly.pdbx_seq_one_letter_code
_entity_poly.pdbx_strand_id
1 'polypeptide(L)'
;QMNCVPGMITEFSFTPTITTEEMRQKPEIIEKVKRTNKIRAERAAVGEPNSDPWEFDYILLCNKICGKSHYNMQMRIIVESQEEYEAWLQEQQTFGQTMASMN
;
A
#
# COMPACT_ATOMS: atom_id res chain seq x y z
N GLN A 1 11.06 10.04 -5.11
CA GLN A 1 10.56 10.98 -4.09
C GLN A 1 10.11 12.24 -4.80
N MET A 2 9.03 12.86 -4.32
CA MET A 2 8.53 14.13 -4.82
C MET A 2 8.13 15.01 -3.62
N ASN A 3 8.32 16.33 -3.73
CA ASN A 3 7.83 17.28 -2.74
C ASN A 3 6.42 17.75 -3.13
N CYS A 4 5.50 17.78 -2.18
CA CYS A 4 4.15 18.30 -2.41
C CYS A 4 3.99 19.64 -1.67
N VAL A 5 3.72 20.71 -2.41
CA VAL A 5 3.51 22.06 -1.85
C VAL A 5 2.03 22.43 -1.98
N PRO A 6 1.36 22.87 -0.90
CA PRO A 6 -0.04 23.28 -0.96
C PRO A 6 -0.28 24.36 -2.03
N GLY A 7 -1.30 24.15 -2.87
CA GLY A 7 -1.65 25.08 -3.95
C GLY A 7 -0.83 24.94 -5.23
N MET A 8 0.12 24.00 -5.29
CA MET A 8 0.91 23.73 -6.50
C MET A 8 0.58 22.34 -7.05
N ILE A 9 0.34 22.26 -8.36
CA ILE A 9 0.22 20.98 -9.06
C ILE A 9 1.59 20.30 -9.06
N THR A 10 1.59 19.02 -8.71
CA THR A 10 2.78 18.20 -8.64
C THR A 10 2.50 16.87 -9.33
N GLU A 11 3.38 16.45 -10.24
CA GLU A 11 3.22 15.21 -11.00
C GLU A 11 4.29 14.19 -10.58
N PHE A 12 3.90 12.93 -10.54
CA PHE A 12 4.81 11.82 -10.27
C PHE A 12 4.56 10.72 -11.31
N SER A 13 5.56 10.46 -12.14
CA SER A 13 5.51 9.43 -13.16
C SER A 13 6.39 8.26 -12.75
N PHE A 14 5.86 7.05 -12.90
CA PHE A 14 6.58 5.81 -12.64
C PHE A 14 6.10 4.73 -13.60
N THR A 15 7.03 3.91 -14.10
CA THR A 15 6.69 2.72 -14.89
C THR A 15 7.08 1.51 -14.07
N PRO A 16 6.12 0.77 -13.51
CA PRO A 16 6.43 -0.45 -12.79
C PRO A 16 6.99 -1.50 -13.73
N THR A 17 7.96 -2.27 -13.23
CA THR A 17 8.62 -3.35 -13.99
C THR A 17 8.41 -4.72 -13.37
N ILE A 18 7.87 -4.78 -12.14
CA ILE A 18 7.62 -6.01 -11.38
C ILE A 18 6.26 -5.84 -10.69
N THR A 19 5.35 -6.78 -10.87
CA THR A 19 4.04 -6.77 -10.21
C THR A 19 4.19 -7.01 -8.70
N THR A 20 3.16 -6.67 -7.93
CA THR A 20 3.15 -6.97 -6.50
C THR A 20 3.22 -8.49 -6.27
N GLU A 21 2.54 -9.26 -7.10
CA GLU A 21 2.55 -10.73 -7.02
C GLU A 21 3.94 -11.30 -7.32
N GLU A 22 4.58 -10.90 -8.42
CA GLU A 22 5.95 -11.32 -8.75
C GLU A 22 6.93 -10.99 -7.61
N MET A 23 6.74 -9.85 -6.96
CA MET A 23 7.59 -9.42 -5.86
C MET A 23 7.36 -10.28 -4.60
N ARG A 24 6.12 -10.70 -4.34
CA ARG A 24 5.78 -11.63 -3.24
C ARG A 24 6.34 -13.03 -3.46
N GLN A 25 6.51 -13.45 -4.72
CA GLN A 25 7.08 -14.77 -5.06
C GLN A 25 8.60 -14.84 -4.96
N LYS A 26 9.31 -13.72 -4.79
CA LYS A 26 10.78 -13.77 -4.67
C LYS A 26 11.21 -14.44 -3.35
N PRO A 27 12.17 -15.38 -3.38
CA PRO A 27 12.57 -16.15 -2.19
C PRO A 27 12.94 -15.28 -0.98
N GLU A 28 13.65 -14.17 -1.21
CA GLU A 28 14.06 -13.24 -0.15
C GLU A 28 12.87 -12.53 0.51
N ILE A 29 11.79 -12.25 -0.23
CA ILE A 29 10.58 -11.66 0.32
C ILE A 29 9.79 -12.70 1.08
N ILE A 30 9.63 -13.91 0.54
CA ILE A 30 8.96 -15.02 1.23
C ILE A 30 9.64 -15.26 2.59
N GLU A 31 10.97 -15.36 2.61
CA GLU A 31 11.72 -15.55 3.85
C GLU A 31 11.53 -14.38 4.83
N LYS A 32 11.61 -13.14 4.32
CA LYS A 32 11.41 -11.93 5.13
C LYS A 32 10.01 -11.86 5.74
N VAL A 33 8.98 -12.14 4.95
CA VAL A 33 7.58 -12.18 5.39
C VAL A 33 7.41 -13.25 6.46
N LYS A 34 7.89 -14.48 6.20
CA LYS A 34 7.82 -15.60 7.16
C LYS A 34 8.50 -15.27 8.48
N ARG A 35 9.73 -14.75 8.43
CA ARG A 35 10.50 -14.35 9.63
C ARG A 35 9.79 -13.24 10.40
N THR A 36 9.30 -12.22 9.71
CA THR A 36 8.63 -11.07 10.32
C THR A 36 7.33 -11.51 11.00
N ASN A 37 6.53 -12.33 10.33
CA ASN A 37 5.25 -12.79 10.86
C ASN A 37 5.41 -13.73 12.05
N LYS A 38 6.50 -14.50 12.12
CA LYS A 38 6.84 -15.24 13.35
C LYS A 38 7.01 -14.31 14.55
N ILE A 39 7.81 -13.25 14.40
CA ILE A 39 8.06 -12.27 15.47
C ILE A 39 6.77 -11.52 15.82
N ARG A 40 5.97 -11.14 14.81
CA ARG A 40 4.68 -10.46 15.03
C ARG A 40 3.67 -11.35 15.76
N ALA A 41 3.63 -12.66 15.47
CA ALA A 41 2.79 -13.59 16.21
C ALA A 41 3.20 -13.71 17.68
N GLU A 42 4.51 -13.74 17.98
CA GLU A 42 5.03 -13.72 19.36
C GLU A 42 4.61 -12.44 20.10
N ARG A 43 4.65 -11.28 19.42
CA ARG A 43 4.20 -9.99 19.96
C ARG A 43 2.69 -9.90 20.15
N ALA A 44 1.92 -10.45 19.20
CA ALA A 44 0.47 -10.51 19.30
C ALA A 44 0.03 -11.36 20.50
N ALA A 45 0.75 -12.45 20.80
CA ALA A 45 0.47 -13.32 21.94
C ALA A 45 0.64 -12.61 23.31
N VAL A 46 1.47 -11.56 23.39
CA VAL A 46 1.64 -10.74 24.59
C VAL A 46 0.81 -9.44 24.56
N GLY A 47 -0.05 -9.26 23.54
CA GLY A 47 -0.94 -8.10 23.42
C GLY A 47 -0.24 -6.81 22.96
N GLU A 48 0.94 -6.90 22.34
CA GLU A 48 1.60 -5.72 21.78
C GLU A 48 0.81 -5.17 20.57
N PRO A 49 0.60 -3.85 20.49
CA PRO A 49 -0.08 -3.22 19.35
C PRO A 49 0.76 -3.33 18.06
N ASN A 50 0.11 -3.20 16.89
CA ASN A 50 0.75 -3.30 15.57
C ASN A 50 1.44 -4.66 15.30
N SER A 51 0.84 -5.74 15.81
CA SER A 51 1.36 -7.11 15.70
C SER A 51 0.62 -7.96 14.68
N ASP A 52 -0.24 -7.36 13.86
CA ASP A 52 -0.97 -8.08 12.81
C ASP A 52 0.00 -8.68 11.77
N PRO A 53 -0.34 -9.85 11.18
CA PRO A 53 0.41 -10.42 10.09
C PRO A 53 0.64 -9.39 8.97
N TRP A 54 1.82 -9.46 8.37
CA TRP A 54 2.27 -8.56 7.32
C TRP A 54 2.56 -9.34 6.05
N GLU A 55 2.18 -8.77 4.91
CA GLU A 55 2.60 -9.21 3.60
C GLU A 55 3.31 -8.08 2.86
N PHE A 56 4.02 -8.42 1.77
CA PHE A 56 4.70 -7.40 0.99
C PHE A 56 3.70 -6.62 0.14
N ASP A 57 3.79 -5.29 0.24
CA ASP A 57 3.15 -4.34 -0.66
C ASP A 57 4.14 -3.22 -1.02
N TYR A 58 3.96 -2.60 -2.19
CA TYR A 58 4.63 -1.34 -2.47
C TYR A 58 3.93 -0.23 -1.69
N ILE A 59 4.67 0.45 -0.83
CA ILE A 59 4.13 1.54 -0.02
C ILE A 59 4.72 2.86 -0.48
N LEU A 60 3.86 3.80 -0.85
CA LEU A 60 4.21 5.20 -1.00
C LEU A 60 4.12 5.88 0.37
N LEU A 61 5.25 6.39 0.84
CA LEU A 61 5.39 7.00 2.16
C LEU A 61 5.64 8.49 2.04
N CYS A 62 5.04 9.28 2.93
CA CYS A 62 5.43 10.67 3.09
C CYS A 62 6.85 10.75 3.70
N ASN A 63 7.80 11.35 2.98
CA ASN A 63 9.21 11.44 3.42
C ASN A 63 9.60 12.83 3.97
N LYS A 64 8.63 13.64 4.40
CA LYS A 64 8.87 14.93 5.03
C LYS A 64 7.83 15.17 6.10
N ILE A 65 8.28 15.37 7.35
CA ILE A 65 7.38 15.60 8.48
C ILE A 65 6.46 16.79 8.20
N CYS A 66 5.15 16.54 8.26
CA CYS A 66 4.12 17.51 7.88
C CYS A 66 3.01 17.65 8.94
N GLY A 67 3.11 16.97 10.08
CA GLY A 67 2.14 17.06 11.18
C GLY A 67 2.24 15.90 12.18
N LYS A 68 1.40 15.94 13.23
CA LYS A 68 1.39 14.95 14.34
C LYS A 68 1.12 13.52 13.88
N SER A 69 0.28 13.35 12.86
CA SER A 69 -0.12 12.03 12.33
C SER A 69 0.75 11.55 11.16
N HIS A 70 1.91 12.19 10.92
CA HIS A 70 2.80 11.87 9.81
C HIS A 70 3.22 10.39 9.77
N TYR A 71 3.35 9.74 10.93
CA TYR A 71 3.70 8.32 11.04
C TYR A 71 2.72 7.37 10.33
N ASN A 72 1.48 7.82 10.09
CA ASN A 72 0.43 7.03 9.43
C ASN A 72 0.27 7.40 7.94
N MET A 73 1.06 8.33 7.41
CA MET A 73 0.95 8.79 6.02
C MET A 73 1.64 7.82 5.06
N GLN A 74 0.93 6.74 4.78
CA GLN A 74 1.31 5.70 3.85
C GLN A 74 0.15 5.35 2.93
N MET A 75 0.45 5.08 1.68
CA MET A 75 -0.51 4.61 0.69
C MET A 75 -0.02 3.28 0.13
N ARG A 76 -0.88 2.27 0.19
CA ARG A 76 -0.64 0.96 -0.41
C ARG A 76 -0.85 1.05 -1.92
N ILE A 77 0.12 0.55 -2.67
CA ILE A 77 0.08 0.47 -4.13
C ILE A 77 0.19 -1.01 -4.50
N ILE A 78 -0.78 -1.48 -5.28
CA ILE A 78 -0.76 -2.80 -5.90
C ILE A 78 -0.47 -2.61 -7.38
N VAL A 79 0.53 -3.32 -7.88
CA VAL A 79 0.90 -3.35 -9.29
C VAL A 79 0.42 -4.68 -9.83
N GLU A 80 -0.47 -4.65 -10.80
CA GLU A 80 -1.06 -5.82 -11.45
C GLU A 80 -0.75 -5.81 -12.95
N SER A 81 -1.08 -6.90 -13.63
CA SER A 81 -1.11 -6.90 -15.10
C SER A 81 -2.20 -5.97 -15.62
N GLN A 82 -2.10 -5.56 -16.89
CA GLN A 82 -3.11 -4.71 -17.52
C GLN A 82 -4.50 -5.34 -17.49
N GLU A 83 -4.59 -6.65 -17.71
CA GLU A 83 -5.84 -7.41 -17.72
C GLU A 83 -6.50 -7.43 -16.34
N GLU A 84 -5.74 -7.74 -15.28
CA GLU A 84 -6.21 -7.74 -13.90
C GLU A 84 -6.67 -6.34 -13.47
N TYR A 85 -5.90 -5.31 -13.82
CA TYR A 85 -6.26 -3.92 -13.53
C TYR A 85 -7.57 -3.51 -14.22
N GLU A 86 -7.75 -3.87 -15.49
CA GLU A 86 -8.99 -3.57 -16.23
C GLU A 86 -10.19 -4.31 -15.65
N ALA A 87 -10.02 -5.57 -15.24
CA ALA A 87 -11.06 -6.33 -14.56
C ALA A 87 -11.43 -5.68 -13.21
N TRP A 88 -10.44 -5.34 -12.39
CA TRP A 88 -10.64 -4.64 -11.11
C TRP A 88 -11.34 -3.29 -11.30
N LEU A 89 -10.97 -2.54 -12.35
CA LEU A 89 -11.55 -1.24 -12.65
C LEU A 89 -13.04 -1.34 -12.99
N GLN A 90 -13.48 -2.41 -13.66
CA GLN A 90 -14.90 -2.65 -13.99
C GLN A 90 -15.74 -2.94 -12.75
N GLU A 91 -15.14 -3.46 -11.67
CA GLU A 91 -15.82 -3.71 -10.40
C GLU A 91 -16.01 -2.44 -9.57
N GLN A 92 -15.26 -1.36 -9.86
CA GLN A 92 -15.33 -0.13 -9.08
C GLN A 92 -16.58 0.68 -9.40
N GLN A 93 -17.19 1.26 -8.36
CA GLN A 93 -18.27 2.22 -8.53
C GLN A 93 -17.74 3.51 -9.16
N THR A 94 -18.50 4.07 -10.08
CA THR A 94 -18.27 5.44 -10.55
C THR A 94 -18.47 6.43 -9.40
N PHE A 95 -17.79 7.58 -9.48
CA PHE A 95 -17.94 8.64 -8.49
C PHE A 95 -19.41 9.05 -8.28
N GLY A 96 -20.21 9.12 -9.35
CA GLY A 96 -21.64 9.42 -9.25
C GLY A 96 -22.43 8.38 -8.44
N GLN A 97 -22.11 7.09 -8.62
CA GLN A 97 -22.74 6.00 -7.85
C GLN A 97 -22.36 6.06 -6.37
N THR A 98 -21.08 6.30 -6.07
CA THR A 98 -20.63 6.43 -4.67
C THR A 98 -21.31 7.61 -3.98
N MET A 99 -21.41 8.77 -4.65
CA MET A 99 -22.08 9.95 -4.10
C MET A 99 -23.59 9.74 -3.90
N ALA A 100 -24.26 8.98 -4.78
CA ALA A 100 -25.68 8.67 -4.63
C ALA A 100 -25.97 7.75 -3.43
N SER A 101 -25.03 6.88 -3.05
CA SER A 101 -25.17 5.97 -1.90
C SER A 101 -24.95 6.63 -0.53
N MET A 102 -24.51 7.88 -0.49
CA MET A 102 -24.26 8.66 0.75
C MET A 102 -25.46 9.52 1.19
N ASN A 103 -26.53 9.55 0.40
CA ASN A 103 -27.79 10.24 0.70
C ASN A 103 -28.88 9.24 1.14
#